data_AF-A0A2V7JAC4-F1
#
_entry.id   AF-A0A2V7JAC4-F1
#
_cell.length_a   1.000
_cell.length_b   1.000
_cell.length_c   1.000
_cell.angle_alpha   90.00
_cell.angle_beta   90.00
_cell.angle_gamma   90.00
#
_symmetry.space_group_name_H-M   'P 1'
#
loop_
_entity.id
_entity.type
_entity.pdbx_description
1 polymer ?
#
loop_
_entity_poly.entity_id
_entity_poly.type
_entity_poly.pdbx_seq_one_letter_code
_entity_poly.pdbx_strand_id
1 'polypeptide(L)'
;LSYEGHVRPPFYALAETPRNDAVNFLTGAGGFLQQVIYGYTGLRLTDAGLRSVFRPVLPSRITKLVLRHVSVRGKTYDIMVEGDSARFVPR
;
A
#
# COMPACT_ATOMS: atom_id res chain seq x y z
N LEU A 1 17.95 27.86 8.72
CA LEU A 1 16.95 27.67 7.64
C LEU A 1 15.59 27.32 8.26
N SER A 2 14.46 27.61 7.60
CA SER A 2 13.11 27.44 8.18
C SER A 2 12.76 25.99 8.59
N TYR A 3 13.48 24.99 8.08
CA TYR A 3 13.23 23.57 8.37
C TYR A 3 13.84 23.08 9.70
N GLU A 4 14.85 23.76 10.27
CA GLU A 4 15.64 23.25 11.40
C GLU A 4 14.79 22.86 12.62
N GLY A 5 13.77 23.67 12.95
CA GLY A 5 12.87 23.39 14.07
C GLY A 5 12.03 22.11 13.90
N HIS A 6 11.90 21.61 12.67
CA HIS A 6 11.14 20.39 12.36
C HIS A 6 12.01 19.14 12.42
N VAL A 7 13.33 19.25 12.48
CA VAL A 7 14.23 18.09 12.40
C VAL A 7 14.30 17.38 13.75
N ARG A 8 14.29 16.04 13.73
CA ARG A 8 14.43 15.19 14.92
C ARG A 8 15.60 14.21 14.76
N PRO A 9 16.51 14.13 15.75
CA PRO A 9 17.54 13.09 15.79
C PRO A 9 16.91 11.70 16.04
N PRO A 10 17.65 10.59 15.80
CA PRO A 10 19.01 10.52 15.28
C PRO A 10 19.07 10.47 13.74
N PHE A 11 17.94 10.34 13.06
CA PHE A 11 17.87 10.12 11.61
C PHE A 11 17.53 11.38 10.81
N TYR A 12 17.52 12.54 11.46
CA TYR A 12 17.13 13.83 10.87
C TYR A 12 15.74 13.77 10.21
N ALA A 13 14.81 13.06 10.86
CA ALA A 13 13.43 12.96 10.38
C ALA A 13 12.71 14.30 10.56
N LEU A 14 11.83 14.67 9.63
CA LEU A 14 11.05 15.90 9.69
C LEU A 14 9.72 15.65 10.40
N ALA A 15 9.49 16.37 11.49
CA ALA A 15 8.21 16.47 12.17
C ALA A 15 7.26 17.41 11.41
N GLU A 16 5.96 17.16 11.51
CA GLU A 16 4.92 17.99 10.89
C GLU A 16 4.95 19.44 11.37
N THR A 17 5.31 19.66 12.64
CA THR A 17 5.46 21.02 13.21
C THR A 17 6.74 21.11 14.04
N PRO A 18 7.22 22.32 14.35
CA PRO A 18 8.41 22.48 15.19
C PRO A 18 8.23 21.97 16.62
N ARG A 19 6.99 21.76 17.08
CA ARG A 19 6.65 21.54 18.49
C ARG A 19 6.20 20.12 18.82
N ASN A 20 6.06 19.24 17.82
CA ASN A 20 5.64 17.85 18.03
C ASN A 20 6.69 16.87 17.51
N ASP A 21 6.49 15.59 17.79
CA ASP A 21 7.33 14.49 17.32
C ASP A 21 6.64 13.64 16.26
N ALA A 22 5.67 14.24 15.56
CA ALA A 22 4.94 13.60 14.47
C ALA A 22 5.82 13.52 13.21
N VAL A 23 6.80 12.61 13.23
CA VAL A 23 7.79 12.40 12.17
C VAL A 23 7.33 11.40 11.10
N ASN A 24 6.18 10.75 11.32
CA ASN A 24 5.65 9.76 10.39
C ASN A 24 5.11 10.44 9.13
N PHE A 25 5.67 10.10 7.98
CA PHE A 25 5.14 10.57 6.71
C PHE A 25 3.96 9.70 6.26
N LEU A 26 2.80 9.91 6.89
CA LEU A 26 1.61 9.09 6.68
C LEU A 26 1.10 9.11 5.24
N THR A 27 1.22 10.24 4.54
CA THR A 27 0.88 10.33 3.11
C THR A 27 1.76 9.38 2.28
N GLY A 28 3.06 9.32 2.56
CA GLY A 28 3.98 8.38 1.93
C GLY A 28 3.68 6.93 2.28
N ALA A 29 3.40 6.64 3.56
CA ALA A 29 3.02 5.30 4.00
C ALA A 29 1.73 4.82 3.32
N GLY A 30 0.72 5.70 3.21
CA GLY A 30 -0.52 5.44 2.49
C GLY A 30 -0.28 5.22 1.00
N GLY A 31 0.55 6.05 0.36
CA GLY A 31 0.94 5.89 -1.04
C GLY A 31 1.67 4.56 -1.30
N PHE A 32 2.56 4.15 -0.40
CA PHE A 32 3.23 2.85 -0.47
C PHE A 32 2.22 1.71 -0.36
N LEU A 33 1.27 1.76 0.58
CA LEU A 33 0.23 0.75 0.71
C LEU A 33 -0.66 0.68 -0.55
N GLN A 34 -1.07 1.83 -1.09
CA GLN A 34 -1.82 1.90 -2.34
C GLN A 34 -1.03 1.31 -3.52
N GLN A 35 0.28 1.56 -3.58
CA GLN A 35 1.16 0.95 -4.57
C GLN A 35 1.16 -0.57 -4.44
N VAL A 36 1.27 -1.11 -3.22
CA VAL A 36 1.26 -2.57 -3.02
C VAL A 36 -0.09 -3.16 -3.43
N ILE A 37 -1.21 -2.52 -3.06
CA ILE A 37 -2.56 -3.03 -3.30
C ILE A 37 -3.00 -2.85 -4.75
N TYR A 38 -2.70 -1.72 -5.40
CA TYR A 38 -3.23 -1.37 -6.72
C TYR A 38 -2.14 -1.36 -7.80
N GLY A 39 -0.90 -1.08 -7.46
CA GLY A 39 0.23 -1.14 -8.39
C GLY A 39 0.61 -2.58 -8.71
N TYR A 40 1.22 -3.29 -7.75
CA TYR A 40 1.77 -4.63 -7.99
C TYR A 40 0.72 -5.67 -8.38
N THR A 41 -0.49 -5.58 -7.83
CA THR A 41 -1.56 -6.55 -8.12
C THR A 41 -2.31 -6.26 -9.43
N GLY A 42 -2.18 -5.05 -9.99
CA GLY A 42 -3.02 -4.59 -11.10
C GLY A 42 -4.51 -4.41 -10.78
N LEU A 43 -4.91 -4.51 -9.51
CA LEU A 43 -6.30 -4.37 -9.09
C LEU A 43 -6.79 -2.91 -9.18
N ARG A 44 -8.07 -2.72 -9.47
CA ARG A 44 -8.76 -1.42 -9.39
C ARG A 44 -10.12 -1.56 -8.75
N LEU A 45 -10.50 -0.58 -7.94
CA LEU A 45 -11.87 -0.43 -7.50
C LEU A 45 -12.69 0.14 -8.67
N THR A 46 -13.78 -0.54 -9.00
CA THR A 46 -14.68 -0.20 -10.11
C THR A 46 -16.13 -0.22 -9.61
N ASP A 47 -17.06 0.17 -10.47
CA ASP A 47 -18.50 0.04 -10.20
C ASP A 47 -18.97 -1.40 -10.00
N ALA A 48 -18.15 -2.38 -10.41
CA ALA A 48 -18.38 -3.79 -10.19
C ALA A 48 -17.63 -4.36 -8.97
N GLY A 49 -16.99 -3.51 -8.16
CA GLY A 49 -16.14 -3.90 -7.03
C GLY A 49 -14.65 -3.90 -7.37
N LEU A 50 -13.85 -4.60 -6.57
CA LEU A 50 -12.40 -4.75 -6.80
C LEU A 50 -12.15 -5.75 -7.94
N ARG A 51 -11.48 -5.32 -9.00
CA ARG A 51 -11.28 -6.11 -10.24
C ARG A 51 -9.81 -6.13 -10.66
N SER A 52 -9.36 -7.22 -11.26
CA SER A 52 -8.06 -7.28 -11.94
C SER A 52 -8.18 -6.60 -13.29
N VAL A 53 -7.73 -5.35 -13.38
CA VAL A 53 -7.84 -4.52 -14.60
C VAL A 53 -6.53 -4.54 -15.37
N PHE A 54 -5.40 -4.61 -14.67
CA PHE A 54 -4.07 -4.71 -15.27
C PHE A 54 -3.42 -6.05 -14.92
N ARG A 55 -2.44 -6.46 -15.71
CA ARG A 55 -1.57 -7.58 -15.36
C ARG A 55 -0.78 -7.21 -14.10
N PRO A 56 -0.79 -8.06 -13.05
CA PRO A 56 0.11 -7.93 -11.92
C PRO A 56 1.58 -7.86 -12.36
N VAL A 57 2.35 -7.06 -11.65
CA VAL A 57 3.80 -6.95 -11.82
C VAL A 57 4.44 -6.92 -10.45
N LEU A 58 4.98 -8.06 -10.03
CA LEU A 58 5.72 -8.16 -8.78
C LEU A 58 7.19 -7.73 -8.98
N PRO A 59 7.82 -7.09 -7.99
CA PRO A 59 9.27 -6.88 -7.99
C PRO A 59 9.99 -8.22 -8.17
N SER A 60 11.14 -8.21 -8.85
CA SER A 60 11.85 -9.42 -9.30
C SER A 60 12.17 -10.46 -8.22
N ARG A 61 12.28 -10.04 -6.94
CA ARG A 61 12.55 -10.93 -5.80
C ARG A 61 11.29 -11.41 -5.06
N ILE A 62 10.11 -10.95 -5.44
CA ILE A 62 8.83 -11.32 -4.84
C ILE A 62 8.10 -12.25 -5.80
N THR A 63 8.04 -13.53 -5.46
CA THR A 63 7.37 -14.55 -6.27
C THR A 63 5.88 -14.69 -5.93
N LYS A 64 5.50 -14.29 -4.70
CA LYS A 64 4.13 -14.37 -4.20
C LYS A 64 3.81 -13.18 -3.30
N LEU A 65 2.66 -12.56 -3.52
CA LEU A 65 2.05 -11.58 -2.62
C LEU A 65 0.67 -12.08 -2.20
N VAL A 66 0.35 -12.00 -0.91
CA VAL A 66 -0.98 -12.34 -0.38
C VAL A 66 -1.55 -11.16 0.39
N LEU A 67 -2.64 -10.59 -0.12
CA LEU A 67 -3.46 -9.64 0.63
C LEU A 67 -4.50 -10.43 1.40
N ARG A 68 -4.48 -10.36 2.73
CA ARG A 68 -5.37 -11.14 3.58
C ARG A 68 -6.56 -10.32 4.03
N HIS A 69 -7.69 -10.99 4.22
CA HIS A 69 -8.90 -10.39 4.80
C HIS A 69 -9.36 -9.11 4.11
N VAL A 70 -9.26 -9.08 2.78
CA VAL A 70 -9.71 -7.94 1.97
C VAL A 70 -11.23 -7.97 1.88
N SER A 71 -11.86 -7.02 2.56
CA SER A 71 -13.32 -6.86 2.57
C SER A 71 -13.76 -5.84 1.52
N VAL A 72 -14.56 -6.29 0.55
CA VAL A 72 -15.12 -5.45 -0.51
C VAL A 72 -16.59 -5.79 -0.69
N ARG A 73 -17.48 -4.79 -0.54
CA ARG A 73 -18.93 -4.94 -0.70
C ARG A 73 -19.53 -6.08 0.15
N GLY A 74 -19.10 -6.17 1.41
CA GLY A 74 -19.62 -7.17 2.36
C GLY A 74 -19.11 -8.60 2.14
N LYS A 75 -18.19 -8.81 1.20
CA LYS A 75 -17.52 -10.11 0.99
C LYS A 75 -16.04 -10.00 1.33
N THR A 76 -15.50 -11.05 1.94
CA THR A 76 -14.11 -11.10 2.38
C THR A 76 -13.33 -12.10 1.55
N TYR A 77 -12.12 -11.72 1.15
CA TYR A 77 -11.23 -12.55 0.33
C TYR A 77 -9.80 -12.51 0.87
N ASP A 78 -9.10 -13.63 0.73
CA ASP A 78 -7.65 -13.58 0.58
C ASP A 78 -7.34 -13.47 -0.92
N ILE A 79 -6.50 -12.52 -1.32
CA ILE A 79 -6.10 -12.30 -2.71
C ILE A 79 -4.65 -12.77 -2.87
N MET A 80 -4.43 -13.75 -3.73
CA MET A 80 -3.11 -14.31 -4.02
C MET A 80 -2.63 -13.84 -5.38
N VAL A 81 -1.43 -13.26 -5.41
CA VAL A 81 -0.78 -12.79 -6.63
C VAL A 81 0.51 -13.56 -6.84
N GLU A 82 0.59 -14.28 -7.96
CA GLU A 82 1.73 -15.10 -8.37
C GLU A 82 1.90 -14.99 -9.88
N GLY A 83 3.14 -14.72 -10.33
CA GLY A 83 3.40 -14.40 -11.73
C GLY A 83 2.62 -13.17 -12.20
N ASP A 84 1.88 -13.31 -13.30
CA ASP A 84 1.01 -12.28 -13.89
C ASP A 84 -0.47 -12.54 -13.60
N SER A 85 -0.79 -13.22 -12.50
CA SER A 85 -2.16 -13.58 -12.12
C SER A 85 -2.51 -13.13 -10.70
N ALA A 86 -3.77 -12.71 -10.51
CA ALA A 86 -4.35 -12.39 -9.21
C ALA A 86 -5.62 -13.22 -9.00
N ARG A 87 -5.64 -14.06 -7.96
CA ARG A 87 -6.74 -14.95 -7.62
C ARG A 87 -7.42 -14.52 -6.32
N PHE A 88 -8.74 -14.42 -6.35
CA PHE A 88 -9.57 -14.17 -5.18
C PHE A 88 -10.00 -15.50 -4.56
N VAL A 89 -9.67 -15.71 -3.29
CA VAL A 89 -10.04 -16.88 -2.50
C VAL A 89 -11.06 -16.43 -1.44
N PRO A 90 -12.33 -16.86 -1.53
CA PRO A 90 -13.34 -16.52 -0.52
C PRO A 90 -12.91 -16.97 0.88
N ARG A 91 -13.28 -16.18 1.89
CA ARG A 91 -13.21 -16.57 3.31
C ARG A 91 -14.59 -16.77 3.90
#